data_AF-A0A7Y0G279-F1
#
_entry.id   AF-A0A7Y0G279-F1
#
_cell.length_a   1.000
_cell.length_b   1.000
_cell.length_c   1.000
_cell.angle_alpha   90.00
_cell.angle_beta   90.00
_cell.angle_gamma   90.00
#
_symmetry.space_group_name_H-M   'P 1'
#
loop_
_entity.id
_entity.type
_entity.pdbx_description
1 polymer ?
#
loop_
_entity_poly.entity_id
_entity_poly.type
_entity_poly.pdbx_seq_one_letter_code
_entity_poly.pdbx_strand_id
1 'polypeptide(L)' 'MATTQSRCGALTEKNTRCRRLAMIGASRCDRHRGDWSPYTIERRKEAERKAKRKATAKRGG' A
#
# COMPACT_ATOMS: atom_id res chain seq x y z
N MET A 1 6.89 7.59 30.00
CA MET A 1 5.77 7.16 29.14
C MET A 1 6.23 5.93 28.38
N ALA A 2 5.58 4.78 28.56
CA ALA A 2 5.92 3.60 27.76
C ALA A 2 5.57 3.90 26.30
N THR A 3 6.58 4.05 25.44
CA THR A 3 6.35 4.17 23.99
C THR A 3 5.97 2.78 23.47
N THR A 4 4.74 2.35 23.75
CA THR A 4 4.17 1.16 23.15
C THR A 4 4.12 1.41 21.65
N GLN A 5 5.02 0.74 20.92
CA GLN A 5 5.05 0.78 19.47
C GLN A 5 3.65 0.42 18.96
N SER A 6 3.01 1.35 18.26
CA SER A 6 1.68 1.12 17.71
C SER A 6 1.75 0.02 16.66
N ARG A 7 0.71 -0.79 16.51
CA ARG A 7 0.67 -1.81 15.44
C ARG A 7 0.47 -1.12 14.10
N CYS A 8 1.12 -1.65 13.06
CA CYS A 8 1.08 -1.08 11.70
C CYS A 8 -0.33 -0.99 11.13
N GLY A 9 -1.18 -2.00 11.33
CA GLY A 9 -2.59 -1.98 10.92
C GLY A 9 -2.87 -1.98 9.42
N ALA A 10 -1.85 -1.91 8.55
CA ALA A 10 -2.00 -1.85 7.10
C ALA A 10 -2.69 -3.11 6.54
N LEU A 11 -3.53 -2.94 5.52
CA LEU A 11 -4.16 -4.04 4.80
C LEU A 11 -3.12 -4.80 3.97
N THR A 12 -3.07 -6.11 4.17
CA THR A 12 -2.21 -7.04 3.42
C THR A 12 -2.94 -7.58 2.19
N GLU A 13 -2.20 -8.25 1.29
CA GLU A 13 -2.74 -8.90 0.09
C GLU A 13 -3.83 -9.94 0.40
N LYS A 14 -3.81 -10.53 1.60
CA LYS A 14 -4.82 -11.47 2.09
C LYS A 14 -6.04 -10.78 2.73
N ASN A 15 -6.20 -9.46 2.54
CA ASN A 15 -7.22 -8.64 3.18
C ASN A 15 -7.16 -8.62 4.73
N THR A 16 -6.03 -9.02 5.32
CA THR A 16 -5.86 -9.02 6.78
C THR A 16 -5.09 -7.78 7.26
N ARG A 17 -5.35 -7.32 8.49
CA ARG A 17 -4.59 -6.22 9.10
C ARG A 17 -3.20 -6.68 9.53
N CYS A 18 -2.18 -5.89 9.19
CA CYS A 18 -0.81 -6.13 9.59
C CYS A 18 -0.69 -6.02 11.12
N ARG A 19 -0.30 -7.14 11.75
CA ARG A 19 -0.09 -7.22 13.20
C ARG A 19 1.34 -6.86 13.64
N ARG A 20 2.23 -6.54 12.70
CA ARG A 20 3.60 -6.10 13.01
C ARG A 20 3.58 -4.76 13.74
N LEU A 21 4.57 -4.55 14.61
CA LEU A 21 4.82 -3.26 15.23
C LEU A 21 5.23 -2.24 14.15
N ALA A 22 4.70 -1.04 14.27
CA ALA A 22 5.18 0.11 13.51
C ALA A 22 6.59 0.47 14.00
N MET A 23 7.41 1.01 13.10
CA MET A 23 8.72 1.49 13.50
C MET A 23 8.59 2.68 14.46
N ILE A 24 9.60 2.86 15.32
CA ILE A 24 9.67 3.99 16.24
C ILE A 24 9.62 5.29 15.43
N GLY A 25 8.67 6.18 15.76
CA GLY A 25 8.45 7.43 15.03
C GLY A 25 7.68 7.29 13.71
N ALA A 26 7.13 6.12 13.39
CA ALA A 26 6.33 5.89 12.18
C ALA A 26 4.97 5.24 12.52
N SER A 27 3.95 5.51 11.69
CA SER A 27 2.63 4.88 11.83
C SER A 27 2.56 3.47 11.21
N ARG A 28 3.58 3.05 10.44
CA ARG A 28 3.61 1.78 9.70
C ARG A 28 4.92 1.03 9.92
N CYS A 29 4.88 -0.29 9.70
CA CYS A 29 6.07 -1.16 9.79
C CYS A 29 6.97 -1.04 8.56
N ASP A 30 8.14 -1.67 8.64
CA ASP A 30 9.15 -1.78 7.57
C ASP A 30 8.54 -2.13 6.21
N ARG A 31 7.61 -3.09 6.17
CA ARG A 31 6.96 -3.55 4.94
C ARG A 31 5.94 -2.59 4.34
N HIS A 32 5.38 -1.69 5.15
CA HIS A 32 4.25 -0.84 4.73
C HIS A 32 4.59 0.65 4.70
N ARG A 33 5.87 0.99 4.88
CA ARG A 33 6.36 2.36 4.81
C ARG A 33 6.30 2.83 3.36
N GLY A 34 5.29 3.68 3.09
CA GLY A 34 5.20 4.70 2.02
C GLY A 34 5.45 4.29 0.57
N ASP A 35 6.65 3.81 0.27
CA ASP A 35 7.17 3.68 -1.09
C ASP A 35 7.33 2.24 -1.57
N TRP A 36 7.49 1.27 -0.65
CA TRP A 36 7.83 -0.12 -1.02
C TRP A 36 6.78 -1.15 -0.61
N SER A 37 5.62 -0.72 -0.11
CA SER A 37 4.60 -1.71 0.24
C SER A 37 4.15 -2.43 -1.05
N PRO A 38 4.30 -3.77 -1.13
CA PRO A 38 3.92 -4.51 -2.34
C PRO A 38 2.46 -4.22 -2.72
N TYR A 39 1.58 -4.07 -1.73
CA TYR A 39 0.20 -3.63 -1.95
C TYR A 39 0.03 -2.27 -2.66
N THR A 40 0.77 -1.22 -2.27
CA THR A 40 0.67 0.08 -2.95
C THR A 40 1.33 0.08 -4.31
N ILE A 41 2.42 -0.70 -4.50
CA ILE A 41 3.05 -0.91 -5.81
C ILE A 41 2.07 -1.61 -6.76
N GLU A 42 1.45 -2.70 -6.33
CA GLU A 42 0.50 -3.48 -7.13
C GLU A 42 -0.76 -2.67 -7.45
N ARG A 43 -1.33 -1.94 -6.48
CA ARG A 43 -2.46 -1.03 -6.73
C ARG A 43 -2.10 0.10 -7.70
N ARG A 44 -0.89 0.66 -7.62
CA ARG A 44 -0.42 1.70 -8.54
C ARG A 44 -0.25 1.14 -9.95
N LYS A 45 0.36 -0.03 -10.09
CA LYS A 45 0.47 -0.74 -11.38
C LYS A 45 -0.90 -1.05 -11.98
N GLU A 46 -1.86 -1.52 -11.18
CA GLU A 46 -3.22 -1.80 -11.66
C GLU A 46 -3.94 -0.52 -12.09
N ALA A 47 -3.82 0.56 -11.30
CA ALA A 47 -4.37 1.86 -11.67
C ALA A 47 -3.76 2.39 -12.98
N GLU A 48 -2.45 2.24 -13.18
CA GLU A 48 -1.77 2.60 -14.43
C GLU A 48 -2.21 1.72 -15.61
N ARG A 49 -2.36 0.41 -15.43
CA ARG A 49 -2.89 -0.49 -16.47
C ARG A 49 -4.31 -0.11 -16.86
N LYS A 50 -5.16 0.21 -15.88
CA LYS A 50 -6.54 0.65 -16.11
C LYS A 50 -6.58 2.01 -16.81
N ALA A 51 -5.69 2.94 -16.44
CA ALA A 51 -5.55 4.24 -17.09
C ALA A 51 -5.09 4.10 -18.55
N LYS A 52 -4.06 3.28 -18.81
CA LYS A 52 -3.60 2.97 -20.17
C LYS A 52 -4.72 2.38 -21.02
N ARG A 53 -5.45 1.37 -20.52
CA ARG A 53 -6.57 0.76 -21.24
C ARG A 53 -7.69 1.75 -21.57
N LYS A 54 -8.00 2.69 -20.67
CA LYS A 54 -8.96 3.77 -20.94
C LYS A 54 -8.44 4.77 -21.98
N ALA A 55 -7.14 5.07 -21.99
CA ALA A 55 -6.54 5.98 -22.96
C ALA A 55 -6.55 5.38 -24.38
N THR A 56 -6.30 4.08 -24.52
CA THR A 56 -6.37 3.40 -25.83
C THR A 56 -7.81 3.31 -26.35
N ALA A 57 -8.78 3.06 -25.46
CA ALA A 57 -10.20 3.02 -25.83
C ALA A 57 -10.76 4.38 -26.29
N LYS A 58 -10.16 5.50 -25.86
CA LYS A 58 -10.58 6.86 -26.23
C LYS A 58 -10.06 7.35 -27.59
N ARG A 59 -9.16 6.61 -28.25
CA ARG A 59 -8.48 7.04 -29.49
C ARG A 59 -8.99 6.39 -30.78
N GLY A 60 -9.99 5.51 -30.70
CA GLY A 60 -10.52 4.76 -31.85
C GLY A 60 -12.01 4.96 -32.13
N GLY A 61 -12.57 6.12 -31.76
CA GLY A 61 -13.96 6.51 -32.07
C GLY A 61 -13.99 7.69 -33.03
#